data_AF-A0A9N9CKY8-F1
#
_entry.id   AF-A0A9N9CKY8-F1
#
_cell.length_a   1.000
_cell.length_b   1.000
_cell.length_c   1.000
_cell.angle_alpha   90.00
_cell.angle_beta   90.00
_cell.angle_gamma   90.00
#
_symmetry.space_group_name_H-M   'P 1'
#
loop_
_entity.id
_entity.type
_entity.pdbx_description
1 polymer ?
#
loop_
_entity_poly.entity_id
_entity_poly.type
_entity_poly.pdbx_seq_one_letter_code
_entity_poly.pdbx_strand_id
1 'polypeptide(L)'
;NPQATQQEIEAALDNDEGGQVFAQSLMTSTRYGAARDALQEVQERHDDIKKIERTIEELANLFQEMQLLVEAQDAPIASIEEHTEQVTHDVEQAAVHVEKALESARGARRPKSSDTSPPPTQTTTAPGPVTTKA
;
A
#
# COMPACT_ATOMS: atom_id res chain seq x y z
N ASN A 1 -43.98 46.75 -0.66
CA ASN A 1 -43.07 47.47 -1.58
C ASN A 1 -42.18 46.47 -2.30
N PRO A 2 -42.29 46.29 -3.62
CA PRO A 2 -41.59 45.25 -4.38
C PRO A 2 -40.16 45.64 -4.83
N GLN A 3 -39.50 46.59 -4.17
CA GLN A 3 -38.12 47.03 -4.49
C GLN A 3 -37.22 47.05 -3.25
N ALA A 4 -37.36 46.09 -2.34
CA ALA A 4 -36.42 45.94 -1.24
C ALA A 4 -35.09 45.36 -1.77
N THR A 5 -33.99 45.96 -1.39
CA THR A 5 -32.64 45.51 -1.76
C THR A 5 -32.27 44.24 -1.00
N GLN A 6 -31.36 43.42 -1.54
CA GLN A 6 -30.95 42.14 -0.93
C GLN A 6 -30.46 42.32 0.53
N GLN A 7 -29.79 43.44 0.81
CA GLN A 7 -29.33 43.83 2.15
C GLN A 7 -30.46 44.20 3.11
N GLU A 8 -31.53 44.84 2.63
CA GLU A 8 -32.70 45.12 3.46
C GLU A 8 -33.48 43.85 3.80
N ILE A 9 -33.45 42.86 2.90
CA ILE A 9 -34.08 41.56 3.11
C ILE A 9 -33.29 40.76 4.15
N GLU A 10 -31.96 40.72 4.05
CA GLU A 10 -31.08 40.08 5.04
C GLU A 10 -31.22 40.74 6.42
N ALA A 11 -31.21 42.07 6.49
CA ALA A 11 -31.37 42.80 7.75
C ALA A 11 -32.74 42.60 8.41
N ALA A 12 -33.80 42.38 7.62
CA ALA A 12 -35.13 42.06 8.12
C ALA A 12 -35.28 40.60 8.56
N LEU A 13 -34.46 39.69 8.01
CA LEU A 13 -34.39 38.28 8.42
C LEU A 13 -33.59 38.08 9.71
N ASP A 14 -32.55 38.90 9.93
CA ASP A 14 -31.68 38.83 11.11
C ASP A 14 -32.28 39.51 12.36
N ASN A 15 -33.28 40.40 12.20
CA ASN A 15 -33.95 41.05 13.32
C ASN A 15 -35.24 40.32 13.73
N ASP A 16 -35.31 39.91 14.99
CA ASP A 16 -36.46 39.20 15.61
C ASP A 16 -37.78 40.02 15.54
N GLU A 17 -37.69 41.35 15.45
CA GLU A 17 -38.83 42.27 15.25
C GLU A 17 -39.32 42.36 13.79
N GLY A 18 -38.46 42.02 12.81
CA GLY A 18 -38.76 42.10 11.37
C GLY A 18 -39.85 41.11 10.95
N GLY A 19 -39.91 39.95 11.60
CA GLY A 19 -40.94 38.94 11.38
C GLY A 19 -42.37 39.43 11.67
N GLN A 20 -42.54 40.33 12.65
CA GLN A 20 -43.86 40.82 13.07
C GLN A 20 -44.42 41.87 12.10
N VAL A 21 -43.55 42.76 11.60
CA VAL A 21 -43.92 43.77 10.58
C VAL A 21 -44.19 43.10 9.22
N PHE A 22 -43.41 42.08 8.89
CA PHE A 22 -43.59 41.28 7.67
C PHE A 22 -44.90 40.48 7.70
N ALA A 23 -45.25 39.88 8.84
CA ALA A 23 -46.52 39.19 9.04
C ALA A 23 -47.73 40.12 8.83
N GLN A 24 -47.64 41.37 9.31
CA GLN A 24 -48.76 42.31 9.23
C GLN A 24 -48.96 42.94 7.85
N SER A 25 -47.87 43.21 7.12
CA SER A 25 -47.95 43.66 5.73
C SER A 25 -48.42 42.57 4.77
N LEU A 26 -48.12 41.30 5.07
CA LEU A 26 -48.55 40.20 4.24
C LEU A 26 -50.04 39.89 4.49
N MET A 27 -50.55 39.99 5.73
CA MET A 27 -51.92 39.57 6.12
C MET A 27 -53.03 40.27 5.33
N THR A 28 -52.75 41.41 4.70
CA THR A 28 -53.69 42.19 3.89
C THR A 28 -53.83 41.71 2.43
N SER A 29 -52.97 40.79 1.96
CA SER A 29 -52.94 40.36 0.56
C SER A 29 -53.17 38.86 0.42
N THR A 30 -54.13 38.46 -0.42
CA THR A 30 -54.44 37.06 -0.83
C THR A 30 -53.23 36.25 -1.36
N ARG A 31 -52.06 36.89 -1.52
CA ARG A 31 -50.74 36.30 -1.80
C ARG A 31 -50.02 35.68 -0.59
N TYR A 32 -50.59 35.74 0.62
CA TYR A 32 -49.96 35.27 1.88
C TYR A 32 -49.52 33.79 1.86
N GLY A 33 -50.37 32.91 1.31
CA GLY A 33 -50.09 31.46 1.27
C GLY A 33 -48.85 31.16 0.44
N ALA A 34 -48.84 31.61 -0.82
CA ALA A 34 -47.72 31.38 -1.73
C ALA A 34 -46.38 31.96 -1.25
N ALA A 35 -46.42 33.11 -0.55
CA ALA A 35 -45.20 33.70 0.01
C ALA A 35 -44.68 32.92 1.24
N ARG A 36 -45.56 32.36 2.08
CA ARG A 36 -45.16 31.48 3.18
C ARG A 36 -44.64 30.14 2.70
N ASP A 37 -45.28 29.56 1.70
CA ASP A 37 -44.84 28.29 1.11
C ASP A 37 -43.43 28.43 0.50
N ALA A 38 -43.18 29.53 -0.22
CA ALA A 38 -41.85 29.83 -0.75
C ALA A 38 -40.80 30.05 0.35
N LEU A 39 -41.17 30.73 1.45
CA LEU A 39 -40.26 30.93 2.59
C LEU A 39 -39.92 29.60 3.28
N GLN A 40 -40.91 28.71 3.45
CA GLN A 40 -40.71 27.38 4.00
C GLN A 40 -39.76 26.56 3.13
N GLU A 41 -39.97 26.57 1.80
CA GLU A 41 -39.08 25.86 0.87
C GLU A 41 -37.63 26.38 0.95
N VAL A 42 -37.46 27.71 1.06
CA VAL A 42 -36.11 28.31 1.22
C VAL A 42 -35.46 27.88 2.54
N GLN A 43 -36.22 27.82 3.63
CA GLN A 43 -35.70 27.37 4.94
C GLN A 43 -35.30 25.89 4.90
N GLU A 44 -36.12 25.03 4.31
CA GLU A 44 -35.81 23.60 4.15
C GLU A 44 -34.53 23.41 3.31
N ARG A 45 -34.41 24.11 2.18
CA ARG A 45 -33.20 24.08 1.34
C ARG A 45 -31.97 24.57 2.10
N HIS A 46 -32.11 25.61 2.91
CA HIS A 46 -31.01 26.15 3.70
C HIS A 46 -30.53 25.15 4.76
N ASP A 47 -31.46 24.46 5.42
CA ASP A 47 -31.11 23.41 6.39
C ASP A 47 -30.42 22.22 5.72
N ASP A 48 -30.82 21.87 4.49
CA ASP A 48 -30.13 20.86 3.70
C ASP A 48 -28.73 21.32 3.26
N ILE A 49 -28.58 22.58 2.86
CA ILE A 49 -27.25 23.16 2.56
C ILE A 49 -26.34 23.11 3.79
N LYS A 50 -26.85 23.43 4.98
CA LYS A 50 -26.08 23.30 6.23
C LYS A 50 -25.67 21.87 6.54
N LYS A 51 -26.48 20.87 6.20
CA LYS A 51 -26.07 19.46 6.33
C LYS A 51 -24.95 19.14 5.34
N ILE A 52 -25.07 19.60 4.09
CA ILE A 52 -24.03 19.42 3.07
C ILE A 52 -22.72 20.08 3.51
N GLU A 53 -22.76 21.29 4.04
CA GLU A 53 -21.60 22.00 4.59
C GLU A 53 -20.88 21.16 5.65
N ARG A 54 -21.61 20.67 6.67
CA ARG A 54 -21.02 19.79 7.70
C ARG A 54 -20.40 18.53 7.11
N THR A 55 -21.06 17.88 6.15
CA THR A 55 -20.49 16.70 5.50
C THR A 55 -19.22 17.01 4.71
N ILE A 56 -19.12 18.21 4.10
CA ILE A 56 -17.91 18.65 3.41
C ILE A 56 -16.77 18.92 4.41
N GLU A 57 -17.07 19.52 5.57
CA GLU A 57 -16.08 19.71 6.63
C GLU A 57 -15.55 18.37 7.16
N GLU A 58 -16.43 17.40 7.40
CA GLU A 58 -16.05 16.04 7.80
C GLU A 58 -15.18 15.36 6.73
N LEU A 59 -15.53 15.50 5.45
CA LEU A 59 -14.73 14.98 4.34
C LEU A 59 -13.35 15.66 4.26
N ALA A 60 -13.28 16.97 4.45
CA ALA A 60 -12.02 17.70 4.45
C ALA A 60 -11.09 17.22 5.58
N ASN A 61 -11.64 17.01 6.78
CA ASN A 61 -10.90 16.43 7.90
C ASN A 61 -10.40 15.02 7.57
N LEU A 62 -11.25 14.16 6.97
CA LEU A 62 -10.85 12.82 6.55
C LEU A 62 -9.72 12.85 5.51
N PHE A 63 -9.75 13.78 4.56
CA PHE A 63 -8.67 13.96 3.58
C PHE A 63 -7.35 14.36 4.25
N GLN A 64 -7.41 15.19 5.29
CA GLN A 64 -6.25 15.65 6.02
C GLN A 64 -5.65 14.52 6.89
N GLU A 65 -6.51 13.73 7.55
CA GLU A 65 -6.09 12.51 8.25
C GLU A 65 -5.47 11.48 7.29
N MET A 66 -6.04 11.33 6.10
CA MET A 66 -5.51 10.43 5.07
C MET A 66 -4.12 10.87 4.60
N GLN A 67 -3.87 12.18 4.45
CA GLN A 67 -2.54 12.70 4.12
C GLN A 67 -1.51 12.30 5.18
N LEU A 68 -1.83 12.48 6.47
CA LEU A 68 -0.95 12.09 7.57
C LEU A 68 -0.68 10.58 7.60
N LEU A 69 -1.69 9.75 7.33
CA LEU A 69 -1.55 8.29 7.25
C LEU A 69 -0.68 7.84 6.07
N VAL A 70 -0.76 8.52 4.92
CA VAL A 70 0.11 8.24 3.76
C VAL A 70 1.56 8.60 4.08
N GLU A 71 1.81 9.76 4.67
CA GLU A 71 3.16 10.16 5.11
C GLU A 71 3.73 9.20 6.17
N ALA A 72 2.92 8.74 7.12
CA ALA A 72 3.35 7.78 8.13
C ALA A 72 3.74 6.40 7.57
N GLN A 73 3.25 6.05 6.38
CA GLN A 73 3.55 4.77 5.73
C GLN A 73 4.90 4.74 5.00
N ASP A 74 5.62 5.86 4.87
CA ASP A 74 6.94 5.88 4.20
C ASP A 74 7.98 5.02 4.94
N ALA A 75 8.02 5.07 6.28
CA ALA A 75 8.99 4.33 7.09
C ALA A 75 8.86 2.80 7.01
N PRO A 76 7.66 2.19 7.15
CA PRO A 76 7.52 0.75 6.98
C PRO A 76 7.77 0.29 5.53
N ILE A 77 7.46 1.10 4.52
CA ILE A 77 7.79 0.80 3.12
C ILE A 77 9.31 0.71 2.92
N ALA A 78 10.06 1.71 3.41
CA ALA A 78 11.52 1.69 3.35
C ALA A 78 12.12 0.46 4.04
N SER A 79 11.55 0.05 5.19
CA SER A 79 11.95 -1.18 5.87
C SER A 79 11.68 -2.42 5.01
N ILE A 80 10.52 -2.52 4.35
CA ILE A 80 10.21 -3.64 3.45
C ILE A 80 11.18 -3.69 2.27
N GLU A 81 11.53 -2.53 1.69
CA GLU A 81 12.53 -2.46 0.62
C GLU A 81 13.90 -2.97 1.08
N GLU A 82 14.38 -2.52 2.24
CA GLU A 82 15.65 -2.99 2.83
C GLU A 82 15.65 -4.51 3.07
N HIS A 83 14.58 -5.04 3.67
CA HIS A 83 14.48 -6.48 3.91
C HIS A 83 14.40 -7.27 2.60
N THR A 84 13.77 -6.73 1.55
CA THR A 84 13.69 -7.37 0.23
C THR A 84 15.07 -7.39 -0.45
N GLU A 85 15.85 -6.34 -0.30
CA GLU A 85 17.23 -6.28 -0.79
C GLU A 85 18.11 -7.31 -0.06
N GLN A 86 18.01 -7.37 1.28
CA GLN A 86 18.72 -8.37 2.09
C GLN A 86 18.36 -9.81 1.69
N VAL A 87 17.08 -10.13 1.54
CA VAL A 87 16.63 -11.46 1.09
C VAL A 87 17.19 -11.79 -0.29
N THR A 88 17.23 -10.81 -1.20
CA THR A 88 17.81 -11.01 -2.53
C THR A 88 19.30 -11.34 -2.43
N HIS A 89 20.05 -10.58 -1.64
CA HIS A 89 21.47 -10.82 -1.41
C HIS A 89 21.74 -12.19 -0.77
N ASP A 90 20.96 -12.57 0.23
CA ASP A 90 21.08 -13.86 0.90
C ASP A 90 20.81 -15.03 -0.05
N VAL A 91 19.82 -14.89 -0.95
CA VAL A 91 19.52 -15.90 -1.98
C VAL A 91 20.67 -16.02 -3.00
N GLU A 92 21.26 -14.91 -3.42
CA GLU A 92 22.44 -14.93 -4.30
C GLU A 92 23.63 -15.62 -3.64
N GLN A 93 23.92 -15.29 -2.38
CA GLN A 93 24.99 -15.94 -1.63
C GLN A 93 24.69 -17.43 -1.42
N ALA A 94 23.45 -17.78 -1.08
CA ALA A 94 23.03 -19.17 -0.92
C ALA A 94 23.25 -19.98 -2.20
N ALA A 95 22.95 -19.40 -3.38
CA ALA A 95 23.22 -20.05 -4.66
C ALA A 95 24.72 -20.35 -4.86
N VAL A 96 25.59 -19.38 -4.57
CA VAL A 96 27.05 -19.54 -4.64
C VAL A 96 27.54 -20.62 -3.66
N HIS A 97 27.00 -20.65 -2.44
CA HIS A 97 27.36 -21.65 -1.44
C HIS A 97 26.92 -23.06 -1.86
N VAL A 98 25.72 -23.20 -2.44
CA VAL A 98 25.22 -24.48 -2.96
C VAL A 98 26.08 -24.98 -4.13
N GLU A 99 26.52 -24.09 -5.03
CA GLU A 99 27.42 -24.44 -6.12
C GLU A 99 28.77 -24.96 -5.60
N LYS A 100 29.41 -24.23 -4.68
CA LYS A 100 30.67 -24.67 -4.04
C LYS A 100 30.51 -26.00 -3.30
N ALA A 101 29.39 -26.20 -2.61
CA ALA A 101 29.08 -27.47 -1.94
C ALA A 101 28.96 -28.61 -2.95
N LEU A 102 28.36 -28.38 -4.11
CA LEU A 102 28.25 -29.36 -5.19
C LEU A 102 29.63 -29.72 -5.77
N GLU A 103 30.49 -28.74 -6.02
CA GLU A 103 31.86 -28.96 -6.48
C GLU A 103 32.69 -29.77 -5.49
N SER A 104 32.63 -29.40 -4.21
CA SER A 104 33.29 -30.12 -3.12
C SER A 104 32.80 -31.57 -3.02
N ALA A 105 31.47 -31.79 -3.06
CA ALA A 105 30.88 -33.12 -3.06
C ALA A 105 31.30 -33.95 -4.29
N ARG A 106 31.39 -33.34 -5.48
CA ARG A 106 31.91 -33.99 -6.69
C ARG A 106 33.38 -34.38 -6.53
N GLY A 107 34.22 -33.48 -6.00
CA GLY A 107 35.63 -33.72 -5.74
C GLY A 107 35.87 -34.86 -4.76
N ALA A 108 35.11 -34.90 -3.66
CA ALA A 108 35.18 -35.98 -2.66
C ALA A 108 34.75 -37.34 -3.23
N ARG A 109 33.88 -37.37 -4.24
CA ARG A 109 33.44 -38.59 -4.93
C ARG A 109 34.41 -39.07 -6.02
N ARG A 110 35.47 -38.31 -6.34
CA ARG A 110 36.45 -38.76 -7.33
C ARG A 110 37.27 -39.92 -6.74
N PRO A 111 37.38 -41.06 -7.44
CA PRO A 111 38.21 -42.16 -6.98
C PRO A 111 39.66 -41.68 -6.90
N LYS A 112 40.32 -41.97 -5.77
CA LYS A 112 41.74 -41.68 -5.58
C LYS A 112 42.49 -42.42 -6.69
N SER A 113 43.21 -41.70 -7.56
CA SER A 113 44.07 -42.33 -8.56
C SER A 113 45.15 -43.10 -7.79
N SER A 114 44.87 -44.37 -7.52
CA SER A 114 45.84 -45.31 -7.02
C SER A 114 46.95 -45.35 -8.06
N ASP A 115 48.10 -44.87 -7.65
CA ASP A 115 49.38 -45.12 -8.29
C ASP A 115 49.58 -46.65 -8.35
N THR A 116 49.00 -47.29 -9.37
CA THR A 116 49.27 -48.67 -9.71
C THR A 116 50.53 -48.69 -10.57
N SER A 117 51.67 -48.46 -9.92
CA SER A 117 52.93 -48.96 -10.46
C SER A 117 52.85 -50.50 -10.44
N PRO A 118 52.99 -51.18 -11.59
CA PRO A 118 52.85 -52.63 -11.64
C PRO A 118 53.93 -53.27 -10.75
N PRO A 119 53.61 -54.34 -9.98
CA PRO A 119 54.61 -55.03 -9.18
C PRO A 119 55.69 -55.63 -10.10
N PRO A 120 56.97 -55.62 -9.69
CA PRO A 120 58.04 -56.16 -10.52
C PRO A 120 57.80 -57.65 -10.80
N THR A 121 57.84 -58.00 -12.08
CA THR A 121 57.66 -59.37 -12.56
C THR A 121 58.80 -60.25 -12.02
N GLN A 122 58.50 -61.17 -11.10
CA GLN A 122 59.46 -62.21 -10.74
C GLN A 122 59.55 -63.21 -11.88
N THR A 123 60.64 -63.15 -12.65
CA THR A 123 61.00 -64.17 -13.65
C THR A 123 61.34 -65.46 -12.90
N THR A 124 60.41 -66.41 -12.85
CA THR A 124 60.74 -67.77 -12.42
C THR A 124 61.52 -68.45 -13.55
N THR A 125 62.83 -68.64 -13.34
CA THR A 125 63.66 -69.43 -14.25
C THR A 125 63.31 -70.90 -14.07
N ALA A 126 62.74 -71.52 -15.09
CA ALA A 126 62.49 -72.96 -15.11
C ALA A 126 63.81 -73.75 -14.99
N PRO A 127 63.86 -74.84 -14.20
CA PRO A 127 65.05 -75.69 -14.13
C PRO A 127 65.22 -76.44 -15.46
N GLY A 128 66.42 -76.35 -16.05
CA GLY A 128 66.80 -77.05 -17.28
C GLY A 128 66.83 -78.58 -17.10
N PRO A 129 66.74 -79.35 -18.19
CA PRO A 129 66.67 -80.81 -18.13
C PRO A 129 68.01 -81.43 -17.72
N VAL A 130 67.98 -82.28 -16.69
CA VAL A 130 69.13 -83.11 -16.30
C VAL A 130 69.31 -84.20 -17.36
N THR A 131 70.47 -84.18 -18.01
CA THR A 131 70.89 -85.23 -18.95
C THR A 131 71.73 -86.23 -18.16
N THR A 132 71.28 -87.48 -18.01
CA THR A 132 72.14 -88.59 -17.56
C THR A 132 72.38 -89.51 -18.73
N LYS A 133 73.64 -89.59 -19.13
CA LYS A 133 74.19 -90.36 -20.24
C LYS A 133 74.64 -91.74 -19.72
N ALA A 134 74.33 -92.77 -20.52
CA ALA A 134 74.90 -94.13 -20.62
C ALA A 134 75.09 -94.96 -19.33
#